data_AF-A0A930RHF1-F1
#
_entry.id   AF-A0A930RHF1-F1
#
_cell.length_a   1.000
_cell.length_b   1.000
_cell.length_c   1.000
_cell.angle_alpha   90.00
_cell.angle_beta   90.00
_cell.angle_gamma   90.00
#
_symmetry.space_group_name_H-M   'P 1'
#
loop_
_entity.id
_entity.type
_entity.pdbx_description
1 polymer ?
#
loop_
_entity_poly.entity_id
_entity_poly.type
_entity_poly.pdbx_seq_one_letter_code
_entity_poly.pdbx_strand_id
1 'polypeptide(L)'
;MQEVTSGGTLGKGVDDLAQKDQVMRPTGKALETMKKILRSRFITTAHVMFGREVENLTEIEIYKTIAATAKQSISDNWIKTNRQYAERQEKQIYYFSIEFLLGRLLKSNLINL
;
A
#
# COMPACT_ATOMS: atom_id res chain seq x y z
N MET A 1 -28.85 -22.79 43.03
CA MET A 1 -28.93 -23.41 41.70
C MET A 1 -29.01 -22.26 40.69
N GLN A 2 -28.22 -22.34 39.62
CA GLN A 2 -27.86 -21.34 38.59
C GLN A 2 -29.06 -20.64 37.90
N GLU A 3 -29.04 -19.31 37.69
CA GLU A 3 -28.60 -18.54 36.48
C GLU A 3 -29.68 -18.61 35.35
N VAL A 4 -30.16 -17.53 34.70
CA VAL A 4 -29.52 -16.81 33.57
C VAL A 4 -30.42 -15.66 33.04
N THR A 5 -29.82 -14.46 32.97
CA THR A 5 -29.89 -13.32 32.01
C THR A 5 -31.19 -12.79 31.36
N SER A 6 -31.37 -11.46 31.45
CA SER A 6 -31.72 -10.62 30.30
C SER A 6 -31.08 -9.23 30.47
N GLY A 7 -30.15 -8.89 29.58
CA GLY A 7 -29.41 -7.63 29.61
C GLY A 7 -28.81 -7.36 28.24
N GLY A 8 -29.60 -6.73 27.37
CA GLY A 8 -29.14 -6.27 26.07
C GLY A 8 -28.04 -5.22 26.23
N THR A 9 -27.01 -5.33 25.40
CA THR A 9 -26.02 -4.27 25.18
C THR A 9 -25.88 -4.04 23.68
N LEU A 10 -26.66 -3.08 23.17
CA LEU A 10 -26.29 -2.33 21.97
C LEU A 10 -25.09 -1.45 22.33
N GLY A 11 -24.00 -1.56 21.58
CA GLY A 11 -22.86 -0.65 21.68
C GLY A 11 -21.50 -1.34 21.83
N LYS A 12 -21.07 -2.08 20.81
CA LYS A 12 -19.66 -2.50 20.62
C LYS A 12 -19.33 -2.52 19.12
N GLY A 13 -19.25 -1.34 18.50
CA GLY A 13 -19.05 -1.25 17.04
C GLY A 13 -18.17 -0.13 16.54
N VAL A 14 -17.61 0.72 17.41
CA VAL A 14 -16.78 1.87 17.01
C VAL A 14 -15.50 1.99 17.82
N ASP A 15 -15.47 1.49 19.05
CA ASP A 15 -14.30 1.65 19.94
C ASP A 15 -13.19 0.59 19.71
N ASP A 16 -13.47 -0.44 18.91
CA ASP A 16 -12.52 -1.53 18.59
C ASP A 16 -11.57 -1.20 17.42
N LEU A 17 -11.70 -0.02 16.80
CA LEU A 17 -10.89 0.40 15.64
C LEU A 17 -9.56 1.09 16.01
N ALA A 18 -9.31 1.35 17.28
CA ALA A 18 -8.06 1.93 17.74
C ALA A 18 -7.01 0.85 18.02
N GLN A 19 -6.82 -0.10 17.10
CA GLN A 19 -5.62 -0.93 17.11
C GLN A 19 -4.46 -0.05 16.67
N LYS A 20 -3.71 0.44 17.66
CA LYS A 20 -2.51 1.25 17.49
C LYS A 20 -1.55 0.51 16.55
N ASP A 21 -1.54 0.89 15.28
CA ASP A 21 -0.54 0.46 14.29
C ASP A 21 0.84 0.92 14.77
N GLN A 22 1.46 0.13 15.65
CA GLN A 22 2.88 0.25 15.88
C GLN A 22 3.56 -0.15 14.58
N VAL A 23 4.05 0.84 13.85
CA VAL A 23 4.98 0.64 12.74
C VAL A 23 6.20 -0.09 13.29
N MET A 24 6.21 -1.41 13.18
CA MET A 24 7.34 -2.25 13.55
C MET A 24 8.48 -1.90 12.62
N ARG A 25 9.41 -1.06 13.09
CA ARG A 25 10.59 -0.68 12.30
C ARG A 25 11.47 -1.92 12.16
N PRO A 26 11.79 -2.37 10.94
CA PRO A 26 12.66 -3.52 10.75
C PRO A 26 14.05 -3.20 11.27
N THR A 27 14.56 -4.02 12.18
CA THR A 27 15.85 -3.80 12.84
C THR A 27 16.98 -4.57 12.15
N GLY A 28 18.14 -3.91 12.03
CA GLY A 28 19.43 -4.51 11.62
C GLY A 28 19.37 -5.31 10.31
N LYS A 29 19.39 -6.63 10.42
CA LYS A 29 19.48 -7.56 9.29
C LYS A 29 18.27 -7.51 8.34
N ALA A 30 17.08 -7.30 8.90
CA ALA A 30 15.85 -7.22 8.10
C ALA A 30 15.85 -5.98 7.22
N LEU A 31 16.27 -4.83 7.77
CA LEU A 31 16.38 -3.58 7.04
C LEU A 31 17.36 -3.68 5.87
N GLU A 32 18.54 -4.26 6.10
CA GLU A 32 19.53 -4.44 5.04
C GLU A 32 19.03 -5.35 3.93
N THR A 33 18.29 -6.41 4.29
CA THR A 33 17.67 -7.31 3.30
C THR A 33 16.65 -6.56 2.44
N MET A 34 15.78 -5.76 3.06
CA MET A 34 14.79 -4.97 2.33
C MET A 34 15.42 -3.90 1.43
N LYS A 35 16.45 -3.19 1.92
CA LYS A 35 17.21 -2.23 1.10
C LYS A 35 17.78 -2.91 -0.14
N LYS A 36 18.34 -4.12 0.01
CA LYS A 36 18.88 -4.89 -1.10
C LYS A 36 17.80 -5.27 -2.11
N ILE A 37 16.64 -5.74 -1.64
CA ILE A 37 15.50 -6.10 -2.51
C ILE A 37 15.03 -4.87 -3.28
N LEU A 38 14.85 -3.74 -2.59
CA LEU A 38 14.39 -2.50 -3.22
C LEU A 38 15.38 -1.99 -4.27
N ARG A 39 16.68 -1.98 -3.96
CA ARG A 39 17.74 -1.62 -4.92
C ARG A 39 17.71 -2.52 -6.15
N SER A 40 17.60 -3.83 -5.96
CA SER A 40 17.53 -4.80 -7.06
C SER A 40 16.31 -4.55 -7.97
N ARG A 41 15.14 -4.33 -7.37
CA ARG A 41 13.91 -3.99 -8.11
C ARG A 41 14.05 -2.69 -8.89
N PHE A 42 14.65 -1.67 -8.27
CA PHE A 42 14.89 -0.38 -8.91
C PHE A 42 15.79 -0.54 -10.13
N ILE A 43 16.94 -1.21 -9.99
CA ILE A 43 17.90 -1.44 -11.08
C ILE A 43 17.24 -2.24 -12.22
N THR A 44 16.51 -3.30 -11.89
CA THR A 44 15.80 -4.12 -12.88
C THR A 44 14.76 -3.29 -13.63
N THR A 45 13.98 -2.47 -12.91
CA THR A 45 12.96 -1.60 -13.50
C THR A 45 13.60 -0.54 -14.42
N ALA A 46 14.69 0.09 -13.98
CA ALA A 46 15.45 1.05 -14.77
C ALA A 46 15.92 0.44 -16.10
N HIS A 47 16.54 -0.73 -16.04
CA HIS A 47 17.01 -1.45 -17.23
C HIS A 47 15.87 -1.78 -18.18
N VAL A 48 14.74 -2.28 -17.68
CA VAL A 48 13.57 -2.60 -18.50
C VAL A 48 12.99 -1.36 -19.15
N MET A 49 12.95 -0.23 -18.45
CA MET A 49 12.33 1.00 -18.95
C MET A 49 13.21 1.75 -19.96
N PHE A 50 14.54 1.76 -19.76
CA PHE A 50 15.44 2.66 -20.50
C PHE A 50 16.57 1.96 -21.25
N GLY A 51 16.81 0.66 -21.03
CA GLY A 51 17.80 -0.12 -21.77
C GLY A 51 19.25 0.31 -21.57
N ARG A 52 19.57 0.98 -20.47
CA ARG A 52 20.93 1.44 -20.13
C ARG A 52 21.19 1.38 -18.63
N GLU A 53 22.48 1.42 -18.29
CA GLU A 53 22.97 1.42 -16.91
C GLU A 53 22.41 2.58 -16.09
N VAL A 54 22.23 2.34 -14.79
CA VAL A 54 21.58 3.28 -13.86
C VAL A 54 22.35 4.58 -13.70
N GLU A 55 23.67 4.52 -13.82
CA GLU A 55 24.59 5.65 -13.71
C GLU A 55 24.39 6.67 -14.84
N ASN A 56 23.79 6.25 -15.96
CA ASN A 56 23.53 7.08 -17.13
C ASN A 56 22.09 7.60 -17.18
N LEU A 57 21.29 7.39 -16.13
CA LEU A 57 19.93 7.90 -16.06
C LEU A 57 19.91 9.39 -15.71
N THR A 58 19.02 10.11 -16.38
CA THR A 58 18.67 11.49 -16.02
C THR A 58 17.82 11.51 -14.73
N GLU A 59 17.76 12.66 -14.06
CA GLU A 59 16.93 12.83 -12.85
C GLU A 59 15.46 12.47 -13.07
N ILE A 60 14.92 12.81 -14.25
CA ILE A 60 13.54 12.51 -14.63
C ILE A 60 13.33 10.99 -14.77
N GLU A 61 14.31 10.27 -15.31
CA GLU A 61 14.24 8.82 -15.47
C GLU A 61 14.39 8.10 -14.13
N ILE A 62 15.26 8.60 -13.25
CA ILE A 62 15.34 8.14 -11.86
C ILE A 62 13.96 8.32 -11.19
N TYR A 63 13.36 9.51 -11.29
CA TYR A 63 12.03 9.77 -10.74
C TYR A 63 10.97 8.80 -11.29
N LYS A 64 10.93 8.60 -12.62
CA LYS A 64 10.01 7.66 -13.27
C LYS A 64 10.24 6.22 -12.79
N THR A 65 11.49 5.81 -12.61
CA THR A 65 11.85 4.47 -12.12
C THR A 65 11.37 4.26 -10.68
N ILE A 66 11.54 5.25 -9.80
CA ILE A 66 11.02 5.20 -8.42
C ILE A 66 9.50 5.05 -8.45
N ALA A 67 8.81 5.88 -9.25
CA ALA A 67 7.35 5.83 -9.36
C ALA A 67 6.87 4.47 -9.89
N ALA A 68 7.54 3.91 -10.90
CA ALA A 68 7.22 2.59 -11.44
C ALA A 68 7.45 1.47 -10.41
N THR A 69 8.57 1.51 -9.69
CA THR A 69 8.89 0.54 -8.63
C THR A 69 7.85 0.59 -7.51
N ALA A 70 7.45 1.79 -7.08
CA ALA A 70 6.40 1.96 -6.07
C ALA A 70 5.04 1.44 -6.57
N LYS A 71 4.67 1.75 -7.82
CA LYS A 71 3.43 1.24 -8.44
C LYS A 71 3.41 -0.29 -8.47
N GLN A 72 4.53 -0.94 -8.77
CA GLN A 72 4.61 -2.39 -8.78
C GLN A 72 4.31 -2.98 -7.40
N SER A 73 4.86 -2.40 -6.33
CA SER A 73 4.56 -2.83 -4.95
C SER A 73 3.09 -2.66 -4.56
N ILE A 74 2.41 -1.62 -5.06
CA ILE A 74 0.98 -1.38 -4.78
C ILE A 74 0.08 -2.33 -5.58
N SER A 75 0.52 -2.72 -6.78
CA SER A 75 -0.32 -3.42 -7.76
C SER A 75 -0.81 -4.78 -7.26
N ASP A 76 0.00 -5.51 -6.48
CA ASP A 76 -0.39 -6.80 -5.92
C ASP A 76 -1.59 -6.68 -4.98
N ASN A 77 -1.56 -5.69 -4.08
CA ASN A 77 -2.67 -5.39 -3.18
C ASN A 77 -3.91 -4.93 -3.95
N TRP A 78 -3.74 -4.07 -4.96
CA TRP A 78 -4.83 -3.61 -5.81
C TRP A 78 -5.54 -4.78 -6.52
N ILE A 79 -4.78 -5.72 -7.09
CA ILE A 79 -5.32 -6.91 -7.75
C ILE A 79 -6.07 -7.77 -6.75
N LYS A 80 -5.48 -8.01 -5.56
CA LYS A 80 -6.11 -8.81 -4.50
C LYS A 80 -7.44 -8.22 -4.05
N THR A 81 -7.48 -6.93 -3.77
CA THR A 81 -8.68 -6.22 -3.33
C THR A 81 -9.78 -6.27 -4.39
N ASN A 82 -9.45 -6.02 -5.67
CA ASN A 82 -10.43 -6.10 -6.75
C ASN A 82 -11.01 -7.51 -6.93
N ARG A 83 -10.16 -8.55 -6.80
CA ARG A 83 -10.63 -9.94 -6.84
C ARG A 83 -11.59 -10.23 -5.69
N GLN A 84 -11.25 -9.80 -4.48
CA GLN A 84 -12.11 -9.99 -3.30
C GLN A 84 -13.47 -9.29 -3.47
N TYR A 85 -13.51 -8.06 -3.99
CA TYR A 85 -14.77 -7.37 -4.26
C TYR A 85 -15.62 -8.09 -5.32
N ALA A 86 -15.00 -8.62 -6.37
CA ALA A 86 -15.69 -9.37 -7.40
C ALA A 86 -16.28 -10.70 -6.87
N GLU A 87 -15.50 -11.44 -6.07
CA GLU A 87 -15.94 -12.72 -5.49
C GLU A 87 -17.07 -12.56 -4.47
N ARG A 88 -17.00 -11.53 -3.63
CA ARG A 88 -17.98 -11.30 -2.56
C ARG A 88 -19.25 -10.57 -3.01
N GLN A 89 -19.23 -9.99 -4.21
CA GLN A 89 -20.34 -9.20 -4.76
C GLN A 89 -20.88 -8.14 -3.79
N GLU A 90 -19.98 -7.52 -3.02
CA GLU A 90 -20.35 -6.50 -2.04
C GLU A 90 -20.93 -5.26 -2.72
N LYS A 91 -21.83 -4.55 -2.03
CA LYS A 91 -22.42 -3.29 -2.54
C LYS A 91 -21.31 -2.28 -2.82
N GLN A 92 -21.23 -1.80 -4.06
CA GLN A 92 -20.23 -0.82 -4.49
C GLN A 92 -20.74 0.61 -4.30
N ILE A 93 -19.88 1.49 -3.77
CA ILE A 93 -20.15 2.92 -3.64
C ILE A 93 -19.35 3.66 -4.73
N TYR A 94 -20.06 4.39 -5.59
CA TYR A 94 -19.47 5.20 -6.64
C TYR A 94 -19.52 6.67 -6.23
N TYR A 95 -18.33 7.27 -6.04
CA TYR A 95 -18.20 8.68 -5.72
C TYR A 95 -18.07 9.49 -7.01
N PHE A 96 -19.09 10.29 -7.33
CA PHE A 96 -19.09 11.19 -8.49
C PHE A 96 -18.70 12.60 -8.05
N SER A 97 -17.63 13.13 -8.63
CA SER A 97 -17.18 14.50 -8.42
C SER A 97 -16.82 15.13 -9.76
N ILE A 98 -17.06 16.44 -9.88
CA ILE A 98 -16.64 17.25 -11.02
C ILE A 98 -15.11 17.45 -11.00
N GLU A 99 -14.49 17.40 -9.82
CA GLU A 99 -13.06 17.64 -9.65
C GLU A 99 -12.44 16.72 -8.58
N PHE A 100 -11.19 16.32 -8.81
CA PHE A 100 -10.35 15.57 -7.87
C PHE A 100 -8.96 16.20 -7.77
N LEU A 101 -8.67 16.87 -6.65
CA LEU A 101 -7.38 17.52 -6.38
C LEU A 101 -6.41 16.61 -5.62
N LEU A 102 -5.88 15.59 -6.28
CA LEU A 102 -5.02 14.57 -5.66
C LEU A 102 -3.60 15.08 -5.28
N GLY A 103 -3.10 16.11 -5.96
CA GLY A 103 -1.76 16.66 -5.74
C GLY A 103 -0.63 15.66 -6.05
N ARG A 104 0.46 15.70 -5.26
CA ARG A 104 1.65 14.85 -5.46
C ARG A 104 1.52 13.53 -4.69
N LEU A 105 1.34 12.43 -5.41
CA LEU A 105 1.02 11.14 -4.81
C LEU A 105 2.23 10.31 -4.36
N LEU A 106 3.42 10.52 -4.95
CA LEU A 106 4.56 9.63 -4.72
C LEU A 106 4.93 9.53 -3.22
N LYS A 107 5.03 10.66 -2.52
CA LYS A 107 5.35 10.67 -1.09
C LYS A 107 4.30 9.95 -0.26
N SER A 108 3.02 10.24 -0.51
CA SER A 108 1.91 9.63 0.22
C SER A 108 1.90 8.11 0.01
N ASN A 109 2.02 7.69 -1.24
CA ASN A 109 2.07 6.28 -1.60
C ASN A 109 3.22 5.55 -0.91
N LEU A 110 4.43 6.14 -0.87
CA LEU A 110 5.59 5.51 -0.21
C LEU A 110 5.44 5.39 1.31
N ILE A 111 4.69 6.29 1.96
CA ILE A 111 4.41 6.21 3.40
C ILE A 111 3.38 5.11 3.71
N ASN A 112 2.46 4.85 2.78
CA ASN A 112 1.37 3.89 2.92
C ASN A 112 1.68 2.51 2.30
N LEU A 113 2.90 2.28 1.85
CA LEU A 113 3.41 0.98 1.40
C LEU A 113 3.71 0.07 2.59
#